data_AF-A0A535XC42-F1
#
_entry.id   AF-A0A535XC42-F1
#
_cell.length_a   1.000
_cell.length_b   1.000
_cell.length_c   1.000
_cell.angle_alpha   90.00
_cell.angle_beta   90.00
_cell.angle_gamma   90.00
#
_symmetry.space_group_name_H-M   'P 1'
#
loop_
_entity.id
_entity.type
_entity.pdbx_description
1 polymer ?
#
loop_
_entity_poly.entity_id
_entity_poly.type
_entity_poly.pdbx_seq_one_letter_code
_entity_poly.pdbx_strand_id
1 'polypeptide(L)'
;PTPEQVQGEGALLGLYEGVPLTARGYQEPYLPDRIIIFRGPIERMSASPRRQAEIVRDTVVHEVAHHFGISDARLDELGLGDA
;
A
#
# COMPACT_ATOMS: atom_id res chain seq x y z
N PRO A 1 4.56 7.11 -7.68
CA PRO A 1 5.40 6.22 -6.84
C PRO A 1 6.74 6.87 -6.49
N THR A 2 7.12 6.82 -5.21
CA THR A 2 8.47 7.20 -4.78
C THR A 2 9.48 6.16 -5.30
N PRO A 3 10.77 6.51 -5.48
CA PRO A 3 11.78 5.54 -5.92
C PRO A 3 11.83 4.28 -5.05
N GLU A 4 11.62 4.43 -3.74
CA GLU A 4 11.56 3.32 -2.77
C GLU A 4 10.42 2.34 -3.07
N GLN A 5 9.23 2.85 -3.43
CA GLN A 5 8.08 2.03 -3.80
C GLN A 5 8.27 1.25 -5.12
N VAL A 6 9.19 1.68 -5.99
CA VAL A 6 9.48 1.00 -7.27
C VAL A 6 10.73 0.10 -7.20
N GLN A 7 11.49 0.17 -6.11
CA GLN A 7 12.77 -0.53 -5.95
C GLN A 7 12.65 -1.92 -5.30
N GLY A 8 11.45 -2.35 -4.90
CA GLY A 8 11.25 -3.73 -4.43
C GLY A 8 11.50 -4.74 -5.55
N GLU A 9 12.15 -5.87 -5.23
CA GLU A 9 12.44 -6.96 -6.20
C GLU A 9 11.18 -7.71 -6.70
N GLY A 10 9.97 -7.19 -6.40
CA GLY A 10 8.67 -7.80 -6.67
C GLY A 10 7.75 -6.97 -7.56
N ALA A 11 6.56 -7.52 -7.84
CA ALA A 11 5.53 -6.78 -8.55
C ALA A 11 4.87 -5.75 -7.62
N LEU A 12 4.69 -4.51 -8.08
CA LEU A 12 3.94 -3.48 -7.36
C LEU A 12 2.46 -3.92 -7.21
N LEU A 13 2.02 -4.18 -5.97
CA LEU A 13 0.66 -4.66 -5.67
C LEU A 13 -0.29 -3.52 -5.31
N GLY A 14 0.25 -2.46 -4.70
CA GLY A 14 -0.49 -1.25 -4.40
C GLY A 14 0.36 0.00 -4.53
N LEU A 15 -0.29 1.16 -4.45
CA LEU A 15 0.37 2.46 -4.44
C LEU A 15 -0.46 3.46 -3.63
N TYR A 16 0.12 4.00 -2.56
CA TYR A 16 -0.40 5.20 -1.92
C TYR A 16 -0.17 6.45 -2.79
N GLU A 17 -1.25 7.15 -3.12
CA GLU A 17 -1.29 8.47 -3.76
C GLU A 17 -1.95 9.48 -2.82
N GLY A 18 -1.15 10.33 -2.21
CA GLY A 18 -1.66 11.38 -1.33
C GLY A 18 -0.78 12.62 -1.32
N VAL A 19 -1.35 13.74 -0.90
CA VAL A 19 -0.59 14.96 -0.61
C VAL A 19 -0.31 14.97 0.90
N PRO A 20 0.96 15.04 1.34
CA PRO A 20 1.28 15.12 2.76
C PRO A 20 0.48 16.23 3.45
N LEU A 21 0.01 15.98 4.67
CA LEU A 21 -0.80 16.96 5.42
C LEU A 21 -0.12 18.32 5.55
N THR A 22 1.21 18.34 5.67
CA THR A 22 2.04 19.56 5.74
C THR A 22 2.08 20.37 4.44
N ALA A 23 1.82 19.73 3.31
CA ALA A 23 1.78 20.33 1.98
C ALA A 23 0.34 20.51 1.46
N ARG A 24 -0.66 20.07 2.23
CA ARG A 24 -2.08 20.21 1.92
C ARG A 24 -2.49 21.64 2.28
N GLY A 25 -2.73 22.49 1.27
CA GLY A 25 -3.14 23.88 1.48
C GLY A 25 -4.54 24.01 2.10
N TYR A 26 -5.01 25.23 2.34
CA TYR A 26 -6.32 25.48 2.99
C TYR A 26 -7.53 25.52 2.04
N GLN A 27 -7.38 25.32 0.73
CA GLN A 27 -8.45 25.53 -0.25
C GLN A 27 -9.06 24.21 -0.77
N GLU A 28 -10.39 24.11 -0.65
CA GLU A 28 -11.26 23.02 -1.12
C GLU A 28 -11.43 23.01 -2.67
N PRO A 29 -11.71 21.84 -3.30
CA PRO A 29 -11.84 20.52 -2.71
C PRO A 29 -10.56 19.66 -2.89
N TYR A 30 -10.11 19.02 -1.80
CA TYR A 30 -9.12 17.95 -1.92
C TYR A 30 -9.80 16.63 -2.24
N LEU A 31 -9.26 15.91 -3.22
CA LEU A 31 -9.54 14.49 -3.33
C LEU A 31 -8.90 13.79 -2.12
N PRO A 32 -9.56 12.80 -1.51
CA PRO A 32 -8.95 12.00 -0.45
C PRO A 32 -7.69 11.32 -1.01
N ASP A 33 -6.74 11.04 -0.11
CA ASP A 33 -5.62 10.16 -0.47
C ASP A 33 -6.18 8.79 -0.89
N ARG A 34 -5.50 8.14 -1.82
CA ARG A 34 -5.94 6.89 -2.44
C ARG A 34 -4.90 5.82 -2.27
N ILE A 35 -5.35 4.60 -2.06
CA ILE A 35 -4.53 3.40 -2.23
C ILE A 35 -5.01 2.73 -3.51
N ILE A 36 -4.17 2.75 -4.54
CA ILE A 36 -4.42 2.05 -5.81
C ILE A 36 -4.03 0.60 -5.61
N ILE A 37 -4.85 -0.34 -6.07
CA ILE A 37 -4.58 -1.78 -6.01
C ILE A 37 -4.46 -2.33 -7.43
N PHE A 38 -3.36 -3.01 -7.72
CA PHE A 38 -3.08 -3.57 -9.04
C PHE A 38 -3.58 -5.01 -9.13
N ARG A 39 -4.79 -5.16 -9.68
CA ARG A 39 -5.44 -6.47 -9.85
C ARG A 39 -4.59 -7.50 -10.61
N GLY A 40 -3.98 -7.10 -11.73
CA GLY A 40 -3.21 -8.02 -12.59
C GLY A 40 -2.06 -8.73 -11.87
N PRO A 41 -1.15 -8.02 -11.18
CA PRO A 41 -0.16 -8.64 -10.28
C PRO A 41 -0.75 -9.62 -9.26
N ILE A 42 -1.82 -9.23 -8.56
CA ILE A 42 -2.45 -10.06 -7.52
C ILE A 42 -3.02 -11.36 -8.10
N GLU A 43 -3.67 -11.29 -9.26
CA GLU A 43 -4.21 -12.48 -9.94
C GLU A 43 -3.10 -13.41 -10.47
N ARG A 44 -1.91 -12.88 -10.79
CA ARG A 44 -0.75 -13.71 -11.19
C ARG A 44 -0.13 -14.45 -10.00
N MET A 45 -0.24 -13.92 -8.79
CA MET A 45 0.27 -14.56 -7.58
C MET A 45 -0.64 -15.69 -7.08
N SER A 46 -1.94 -15.62 -7.36
CA SER A 46 -2.90 -16.62 -6.91
C SER A 46 -4.18 -16.62 -7.74
N ALA A 47 -4.68 -17.81 -8.08
CA ALA A 47 -6.01 -18.01 -8.66
C ALA A 47 -7.14 -18.13 -7.62
N SER A 48 -6.81 -18.21 -6.32
CA SER A 48 -7.80 -18.33 -5.24
C SER A 48 -8.33 -16.95 -4.83
N PRO A 49 -9.65 -16.69 -4.95
CA PRO A 49 -10.25 -15.41 -4.54
C PRO A 49 -10.01 -15.09 -3.07
N ARG A 50 -9.98 -16.11 -2.20
CA ARG A 50 -9.69 -15.93 -0.78
C ARG A 50 -8.26 -15.42 -0.57
N ARG A 51 -7.28 -16.03 -1.24
CA ARG A 51 -5.89 -15.61 -1.15
C ARG A 51 -5.67 -14.25 -1.80
N GLN A 52 -6.36 -13.93 -2.89
CA GLN A 52 -6.33 -12.60 -3.50
C GLN A 52 -6.86 -11.54 -2.53
N ALA A 53 -7.94 -11.82 -1.79
CA ALA A 53 -8.47 -10.91 -0.76
C ALA A 53 -7.49 -10.71 0.40
N GLU A 54 -6.77 -11.76 0.82
CA GLU A 54 -5.68 -11.68 1.81
C GLU A 54 -4.56 -10.75 1.30
N ILE A 55 -4.09 -10.95 0.06
CA ILE A 55 -3.06 -10.09 -0.56
C ILE A 55 -3.50 -8.62 -0.63
N VAL A 56 -4.75 -8.35 -1.03
CA VAL A 56 -5.30 -6.98 -1.07
C VAL A 56 -5.32 -6.37 0.33
N ARG A 57 -5.79 -7.11 1.33
CA ARG A 57 -5.83 -6.64 2.72
C ARG A 57 -4.43 -6.29 3.20
N ASP A 58 -3.48 -7.18 3.00
CA ASP A 58 -2.11 -7.00 3.47
C ASP A 58 -1.48 -5.79 2.77
N THR A 59 -1.65 -5.64 1.45
CA THR A 59 -1.21 -4.46 0.69
C THR A 59 -1.78 -3.15 1.28
N VAL A 60 -3.08 -3.11 1.59
CA VAL A 60 -3.70 -1.91 2.18
C VAL A 60 -3.13 -1.61 3.57
N VAL A 61 -2.92 -2.64 4.40
CA VAL A 61 -2.35 -2.47 5.74
C VAL A 61 -0.93 -1.90 5.66
N HIS A 62 -0.09 -2.42 4.76
CA HIS A 62 1.27 -1.92 4.54
C HIS A 62 1.28 -0.44 4.15
N GLU A 63 0.50 -0.06 3.12
CA GLU A 63 0.46 1.33 2.65
C GLU A 63 -0.09 2.30 3.72
N VAL A 64 -1.08 1.88 4.51
CA VAL A 64 -1.59 2.68 5.64
C VAL A 64 -0.54 2.82 6.73
N ALA A 65 0.17 1.76 7.07
CA ALA A 65 1.19 1.77 8.11
C ALA A 65 2.35 2.72 7.75
N HIS A 66 2.83 2.63 6.50
CA HIS A 66 3.86 3.53 5.98
C HIS A 66 3.40 4.99 5.98
N HIS A 67 2.14 5.26 5.63
CA HIS A 67 1.57 6.60 5.73
C HIS A 67 1.67 7.18 7.16
N PHE A 68 1.54 6.34 8.18
CA PHE A 68 1.71 6.73 9.59
C PHE A 68 3.16 6.61 10.11
N GLY A 69 4.13 6.33 9.25
CA GLY A 69 5.55 6.22 9.61
C GLY A 69 5.91 4.94 10.37
N ILE A 70 5.11 3.88 10.23
CA ILE A 70 5.40 2.55 10.76
C ILE A 70 6.30 1.82 9.76
N SER A 71 7.41 1.26 10.22
CA SER A 71 8.36 0.52 9.38
C SER A 71 7.96 -0.94 9.16
N ASP A 72 8.53 -1.57 8.13
CA ASP A 72 8.34 -3.01 7.85
C ASP A 72 8.71 -3.89 9.03
N ALA A 73 9.85 -3.61 9.68
CA ALA A 73 10.26 -4.32 10.89
C ALA A 73 9.19 -4.28 12.00
N ARG A 74 8.47 -3.16 12.12
CA ARG A 74 7.38 -3.03 13.09
C ARG A 74 6.12 -3.76 12.65
N LEU A 75 5.85 -3.87 11.35
CA LEU A 75 4.76 -4.69 10.82
C LEU A 75 5.02 -6.18 11.05
N ASP A 76 6.26 -6.64 10.84
CA ASP A 76 6.69 -8.01 11.11
C ASP A 76 6.46 -8.39 12.58
N GLU A 77 6.86 -7.51 13.52
CA GLU A 77 6.61 -7.69 14.96
C GLU A 77 5.12 -7.83 15.32
N LEU A 78 4.24 -7.18 14.54
CA LEU A 78 2.79 -7.22 14.73
C LEU A 78 2.12 -8.39 14.01
N GLY A 79 2.88 -9.22 13.28
CA GLY A 79 2.35 -10.31 12.46
C GLY A 79 1.58 -9.83 11.24
N LEU A 80 1.91 -8.63 10.75
CA LEU A 80 1.27 -7.95 9.62
C LEU A 80 2.23 -7.70 8.45
N GLY A 81 3.47 -8.19 8.53
CA GLY A 81 4.48 -8.08 7.48
C GLY A 81 4.20 -8.90 6.22
N ASP A 82 4.94 -8.61 5.16
CA ASP A 82 4.75 -9.17 3.82
C ASP A 82 4.76 -10.72 3.81
N ALA A 83 3.86 -11.31 2.99
CA ALA A 83 3.67 -12.75 2.83
C ALA A 83 4.24 -13.31 1.52
#